data_AF-K0K589-F1
#
_entry.id   AF-K0K589-F1
#
_cell.length_a   1.000
_cell.length_b   1.000
_cell.length_c   1.000
_cell.angle_alpha   90.00
_cell.angle_beta   90.00
_cell.angle_gamma   90.00
#
_symmetry.space_group_name_H-M   'P 1'
#
loop_
_entity.id
_entity.type
_entity.pdbx_description
1 polymer ?
#
loop_
_entity_poly.entity_id
_entity_poly.type
_entity_poly.pdbx_seq_one_letter_code
_entity_poly.pdbx_strand_id
1 'polypeptide(L)' 'MLGRRKDTDAPPGCDRPADEPDYTADPDGRIISLDAHLRRAGRGWTVAVIRWQGHRRLRTTRGRHRCLLSPL' A
#
# COMPACT_ATOMS: atom_id res chain seq x y z
N MET A 1 2.69 0.65 8.24
CA MET A 1 3.63 -0.05 7.33
C MET A 1 2.96 -1.34 6.82
N LEU A 2 3.26 -1.84 5.62
CA LEU A 2 2.53 -2.99 5.03
C LEU A 2 2.91 -4.34 5.68
N GLY A 3 4.15 -4.52 6.13
CA GLY A 3 4.64 -5.79 6.67
C GLY A 3 5.17 -6.75 5.60
N ARG A 4 5.44 -6.26 4.39
CA ARG A 4 6.10 -6.97 3.29
C ARG A 4 7.26 -6.15 2.74
N ARG A 5 8.22 -6.84 2.13
CA ARG A 5 9.37 -6.24 1.43
C ARG A 5 8.89 -5.50 0.18
N LYS A 6 9.39 -4.29 -0.03
CA LYS A 6 8.95 -3.43 -1.16
C LYS A 6 9.43 -3.95 -2.53
N ASP A 7 10.57 -4.63 -2.56
CA ASP A 7 11.23 -5.15 -3.75
C ASP A 7 10.66 -6.51 -4.19
N THR A 8 10.44 -7.42 -3.24
CA THR A 8 10.03 -8.81 -3.56
C THR A 8 8.59 -9.14 -3.17
N ASP A 9 7.92 -8.27 -2.41
CA ASP A 9 6.63 -8.56 -1.76
C ASP A 9 6.65 -9.78 -0.81
N ALA A 10 7.82 -10.38 -0.57
CA ALA A 10 7.96 -11.46 0.41
C ALA A 10 7.78 -10.90 1.84
N PRO A 11 7.21 -11.68 2.78
CA PRO A 11 7.34 -11.36 4.19
C PRO A 11 8.82 -11.18 4.59
N PRO A 12 9.13 -10.30 5.55
CA PRO A 12 10.49 -10.17 6.08
C PRO A 12 10.99 -11.52 6.62
N GLY A 13 12.16 -11.98 6.17
CA GLY A 13 12.71 -13.29 6.52
C GLY A 13 12.34 -14.44 5.57
N CYS A 14 11.50 -14.17 4.56
CA CYS A 14 11.13 -15.13 3.52
C CYS A 14 11.66 -14.71 2.14
N ASP A 15 11.65 -15.65 1.20
CA ASP A 15 12.22 -15.47 -0.14
C ASP A 15 11.15 -15.17 -1.20
N ARG A 16 9.93 -15.69 -1.04
CA ARG A 16 8.87 -15.62 -2.06
C ARG A 16 7.65 -14.81 -1.61
N PRO A 17 6.93 -14.16 -2.54
CA PRO A 17 5.69 -13.43 -2.24
C PRO A 17 4.58 -14.32 -1.65
N ALA A 18 4.58 -15.60 -1.99
CA ALA A 18 3.55 -16.56 -1.59
C ALA A 18 3.86 -17.24 -0.25
N ASP A 19 5.04 -17.00 0.34
CA ASP A 19 5.39 -17.60 1.62
C ASP A 19 4.51 -17.02 2.73
N GLU A 20 4.09 -17.89 3.65
CA GLU A 20 3.25 -17.52 4.79
C GLU A 20 4.14 -17.13 5.99
N PRO A 21 3.95 -15.94 6.57
CA PRO A 21 4.72 -15.52 7.73
C PRO A 21 4.30 -16.27 9.00
N ASP A 22 5.27 -16.79 9.73
CA ASP A 22 5.05 -17.37 11.06
C ASP A 22 4.99 -16.27 12.13
N TYR A 23 3.77 -15.88 12.50
CA TYR A 23 3.54 -14.89 13.56
C TYR A 23 3.82 -15.42 14.97
N THR A 24 3.88 -16.74 15.15
CA THR A 24 4.12 -17.38 16.46
C THR A 24 5.60 -17.34 16.83
N ALA A 25 6.48 -17.41 15.84
CA ALA A 25 7.93 -17.23 16.01
C ALA A 25 8.34 -15.77 16.33
N ASP A 26 7.46 -14.80 16.07
CA ASP A 26 7.66 -13.38 16.41
C ASP A 26 6.49 -12.84 17.24
N PRO A 27 6.36 -13.23 18.52
CA PRO A 27 5.25 -12.80 19.38
C PRO A 27 5.33 -11.31 19.73
N ASP A 28 6.55 -10.77 19.83
CA ASP A 28 6.81 -9.37 20.18
C ASP A 28 6.67 -8.41 18.99
N GLY A 29 6.63 -8.93 17.76
CA GLY A 29 6.55 -8.12 16.54
C GLY A 29 7.83 -7.37 16.21
N ARG A 30 9.00 -7.96 16.52
CA ARG A 30 10.32 -7.38 16.22
C ARG A 30 10.67 -7.47 14.74
N ILE A 31 10.15 -8.47 14.04
CA ILE A 31 10.39 -8.71 12.62
C ILE A 31 9.21 -8.16 11.81
N ILE A 32 7.98 -8.54 12.18
CA ILE A 32 6.75 -8.00 11.60
C ILE A 32 5.99 -7.28 12.71
N SER A 33 6.08 -5.95 12.69
CA SER A 33 5.42 -5.08 13.66
C SER A 33 3.97 -5.49 13.94
N LEU A 34 3.56 -5.44 15.20
CA LEU A 34 2.21 -5.79 15.63
C LEU A 34 1.11 -4.97 14.94
N ASP A 35 1.44 -3.76 14.49
CA ASP A 35 0.55 -2.85 13.73
C ASP A 35 0.67 -3.00 12.19
N ALA A 36 1.53 -3.91 11.72
CA ALA A 36 1.66 -4.15 10.28
C ALA A 36 0.34 -4.60 9.68
N HIS A 37 0.00 -4.03 8.52
CA HIS A 37 -1.28 -4.29 7.85
C HIS A 37 -1.47 -5.80 7.57
N LEU A 38 -0.42 -6.48 7.09
CA LEU A 38 -0.41 -7.93 6.86
C LEU A 38 -0.86 -8.72 8.12
N ARG A 39 -0.29 -8.39 9.29
CA ARG A 39 -0.54 -9.10 10.56
C ARG A 39 -1.92 -8.77 11.15
N ARG A 40 -2.43 -7.55 10.96
CA ARG A 40 -3.79 -7.16 11.38
C ARG A 40 -4.85 -7.78 10.47
N ALA A 41 -4.63 -7.80 9.16
CA ALA A 41 -5.60 -8.31 8.18
C ALA A 41 -5.75 -9.83 8.22
N GLY A 42 -4.68 -10.58 8.52
CA GLY A 42 -4.71 -12.05 8.62
C GLY A 42 -5.50 -12.61 9.81
N ARG A 43 -5.92 -11.78 10.76
CA ARG A 43 -6.72 -12.20 11.92
C ARG A 43 -8.22 -12.14 11.60
N GLY A 44 -8.77 -13.25 11.11
CA GLY A 44 -10.21 -13.54 11.18
C GLY A 44 -11.00 -13.50 9.87
N TRP A 45 -10.38 -13.24 8.72
CA TRP A 45 -11.07 -13.32 7.43
C TRP A 45 -10.70 -14.62 6.74
N THR A 46 -11.64 -15.57 6.73
CA THR A 46 -11.66 -16.74 5.84
C THR A 46 -11.55 -16.24 4.40
N VAL A 47 -10.32 -16.15 3.90
CA VAL A 47 -9.88 -15.85 2.53
C VAL A 47 -10.79 -14.87 1.75
N ALA A 48 -10.51 -13.57 1.86
CA ALA A 48 -11.15 -12.57 1.01
C ALA A 48 -10.41 -12.45 -0.35
N VAL A 49 -11.15 -12.53 -1.47
CA VAL A 49 -10.60 -12.21 -2.79
C VAL A 49 -10.60 -10.69 -2.97
N ILE A 50 -9.42 -10.08 -2.97
CA ILE A 50 -9.25 -8.63 -3.10
C ILE A 50 -8.88 -8.28 -4.54
N ARG A 51 -9.71 -7.47 -5.21
CA ARG A 51 -9.40 -6.87 -6.52
C ARG A 51 -9.26 -5.37 -6.36
N TRP A 52 -8.08 -4.84 -6.64
CA TRP A 52 -7.77 -3.41 -6.48
C TRP A 52 -7.83 -2.66 -7.81
N GLN A 53 -8.28 -1.40 -7.77
CA GLN A 53 -8.16 -0.45 -8.88
C GLN A 53 -7.56 0.87 -8.39
N GLY A 54 -6.61 1.40 -9.17
CA GLY A 54 -5.97 2.68 -8.88
C GLY A 54 -6.67 3.83 -9.57
N HIS A 55 -6.76 4.98 -8.89
CA HIS A 55 -7.25 6.22 -9.48
C HIS A 55 -6.28 7.36 -9.18
N ARG A 56 -6.05 8.24 -10.17
CA ARG A 56 -5.25 9.47 -10.02
C ARG A 56 -6.10 10.65 -10.44
N ARG A 57 -6.40 11.57 -9.50
CA ARG A 57 -7.04 12.85 -9.82
C ARG A 57 -5.97 13.90 -10.09
N LEU A 58 -6.02 14.52 -11.27
CA LEU A 58 -5.18 15.66 -11.61
C LEU A 58 -5.89 16.95 -11.16
N ARG A 59 -5.17 17.82 -10.45
CA ARG A 59 -5.66 19.18 -10.19
C ARG A 59 -5.50 20.00 -11.46
N THR A 60 -6.62 20.43 -12.05
CA THR A 60 -6.59 21.46 -13.09
C THR A 60 -6.45 22.83 -12.42
N THR A 61 -5.29 23.47 -12.57
CA THR A 61 -5.18 24.91 -12.35
C THR A 61 -5.81 25.60 -13.55
N ARG A 62 -7.11 25.94 -13.46
CA ARG A 62 -7.75 26.83 -14.44
C ARG A 62 -7.18 28.24 -14.28
N GLY A 63 -5.98 28.46 -14.82
CA GLY A 63 -5.48 29.79 -15.11
C GLY A 63 -6.40 30.40 -16.17
N ARG A 64 -7.23 31.37 -15.77
CA ARG A 64 -7.96 32.23 -16.71
C ARG A 64 -6.92 33.09 -17.43
N HIS A 65 -6.36 32.61 -18.54
CA HIS A 65 -5.71 33.49 -19.50
C HIS A 65 -6.81 34.29 -20.21
N ARG A 66 -7.20 35.44 -19.64
CA ARG A 66 -7.92 36.49 -20.36
C ARG A 66 -6.88 37.18 -21.24
N CYS A 67 -6.88 36.89 -22.54
CA CYS A 67 -6.22 37.75 -23.52
C CYS A 67 -6.93 39.11 -23.50
N LEU A 68 -6.30 40.11 -22.88
CA LEU A 68 -6.67 41.51 -23.09
C LEU A 68 -6.08 41.90 -24.45
N LEU A 69 -6.89 41.82 -25.50
CA LEU A 69 -6.64 42.59 -26.72
C LEU A 69 -6.74 44.08 -26.33
N SER A 70 -5.59 44.75 -26.29
CA SER A 70 -5.54 46.22 -26.25
C SER A 70 -5.64 46.74 -27.68
N PRO A 71 -6.54 47.68 -28.00
CA PRO A 71 -6.51 48.35 -29.30
C PRO A 71 -5.38 49.40 -29.30
N LEU A 72 -4.60 49.40 -30.37
CA LEU A 72 -3.87 50.59 -30.85
C LEU A 72 -4.62 51.11 -32.07
#